data_AF-A0A445ATX2-F1
#
_entry.id   AF-A0A445ATX2-F1
#
_cell.length_a   1.000
_cell.length_b   1.000
_cell.length_c   1.000
_cell.angle_alpha   90.00
_cell.angle_beta   90.00
_cell.angle_gamma   90.00
#
_symmetry.space_group_name_H-M   'P 1'
#
loop_
_entity.id
_entity.type
_entity.pdbx_description
1 polymer ?
#
loop_
_entity_poly.entity_id
_entity_poly.type
_entity_poly.pdbx_seq_one_letter_code
_entity_poly.pdbx_strand_id
1 'polypeptide(L)'
;MTFDYDALRDVIATSDAPWVMDANNRKPKGILFTHLSREARTWQQIFIHYVMPTPHFTEIPEDMLVLIGCVMDGKEVYFPRLIRRYMWRAHVRGLLPFSTLVTEMTQLAEAP
;
A
#
# COMPACT_ATOMS: atom_id res chain seq x y z
N MET A 1 -21.44 0.87 9.59
CA MET A 1 -20.92 1.21 8.25
C MET A 1 -20.16 0.00 7.73
N THR A 2 -20.58 -0.54 6.59
CA THR A 2 -19.85 -1.59 5.88
C THR A 2 -18.88 -0.90 4.94
N PHE A 3 -17.59 -1.22 5.02
CA PHE A 3 -16.59 -0.69 4.09
C PHE A 3 -16.90 -1.21 2.67
N ASP A 4 -16.85 -0.33 1.68
CA ASP A 4 -17.15 -0.68 0.29
C ASP A 4 -15.88 -1.21 -0.41
N TYR A 5 -15.74 -2.54 -0.39
CA TYR A 5 -14.61 -3.21 -1.02
C TYR A 5 -14.68 -3.17 -2.54
N ASP A 6 -15.87 -3.15 -3.14
CA ASP A 6 -15.97 -3.12 -4.60
C ASP A 6 -15.48 -1.77 -5.15
N ALA A 7 -15.88 -0.66 -4.53
CA ALA A 7 -15.34 0.65 -4.86
C ALA A 7 -13.82 0.72 -4.66
N LEU A 8 -13.28 0.10 -3.60
CA LEU A 8 -11.83 0.04 -3.39
C LEU A 8 -11.13 -0.75 -4.51
N ARG A 9 -11.69 -1.90 -4.94
CA ARG A 9 -11.12 -2.72 -6.02
C ARG A 9 -11.04 -1.94 -7.31
N ASP A 10 -12.09 -1.20 -7.65
CA ASP A 10 -12.18 -0.44 -8.90
C ASP A 10 -11.10 0.65 -9.00
N VAL A 11 -10.64 1.17 -7.86
CA VAL A 11 -9.55 2.15 -7.80
C VAL A 11 -8.19 1.47 -7.98
N ILE A 12 -7.93 0.34 -7.32
CA ILE A 12 -6.57 -0.18 -7.14
C ILE A 12 -6.21 -1.34 -8.06
N ALA A 13 -7.19 -2.04 -8.63
CA ALA A 13 -6.98 -3.30 -9.34
C ALA A 13 -7.32 -3.20 -10.84
N THR A 14 -6.85 -4.18 -11.60
CA THR A 14 -7.36 -4.45 -12.94
C THR A 14 -8.79 -4.98 -12.85
N SER A 15 -9.64 -4.71 -13.85
CA SER A 15 -11.04 -5.18 -13.89
C SER A 15 -11.16 -6.64 -13.47
N ASP A 16 -12.16 -6.94 -12.65
CA ASP A 16 -12.53 -8.29 -12.20
C ASP A 16 -11.48 -9.03 -11.36
N ALA A 17 -10.57 -8.30 -10.71
CA ALA A 17 -9.61 -8.90 -9.79
C ALA A 17 -10.29 -9.69 -8.65
N PRO A 18 -9.95 -10.98 -8.45
CA PRO A 18 -10.51 -11.76 -7.36
C PRO A 18 -9.93 -11.33 -6.02
N TRP A 19 -10.80 -11.25 -5.01
CA TRP A 19 -10.39 -11.10 -3.62
C TRP A 19 -9.85 -12.43 -3.08
N VAL A 20 -8.72 -12.36 -2.39
CA VAL A 20 -8.29 -13.43 -1.48
C VAL A 20 -9.11 -13.26 -0.21
N MET A 21 -9.93 -14.26 0.12
CA MET A 21 -10.87 -14.19 1.25
C MET A 21 -10.24 -14.71 2.54
N ASP A 22 -10.80 -14.30 3.68
CA ASP A 22 -10.44 -14.86 4.98
C ASP A 22 -10.91 -16.33 5.13
N ALA A 23 -10.44 -17.02 6.18
CA ALA A 23 -10.76 -18.43 6.39
C ALA A 23 -12.27 -18.73 6.54
N ASN A 24 -13.06 -17.71 6.91
CA ASN A 24 -14.50 -17.80 7.06
C ASN A 24 -15.27 -17.34 5.82
N ASN A 25 -14.58 -16.93 4.76
CA ASN A 25 -15.11 -16.38 3.52
C ASN A 25 -16.07 -15.19 3.71
N ARG A 26 -15.87 -14.40 4.78
CA ARG A 26 -16.75 -13.27 5.15
C ARG A 26 -16.16 -11.93 4.76
N LYS A 27 -14.84 -11.82 4.70
CA LYS A 27 -14.15 -10.56 4.42
C LYS A 27 -12.98 -10.78 3.48
N PRO A 28 -12.70 -9.83 2.59
CA PRO A 28 -11.46 -9.82 1.85
C PRO A 28 -10.28 -9.71 2.81
N LYS A 29 -9.29 -10.59 2.61
CA LYS A 29 -7.99 -10.58 3.27
C LYS A 29 -6.97 -9.80 2.45
N GLY A 30 -7.12 -9.79 1.13
CA GLY A 30 -6.19 -9.12 0.22
C GLY A 30 -6.47 -9.35 -1.26
N ILE A 31 -5.56 -8.87 -2.10
CA ILE A 31 -5.54 -9.06 -3.56
C ILE A 31 -4.13 -9.49 -3.95
N LEU A 32 -4.01 -10.35 -4.96
CA LEU A 32 -2.70 -10.71 -5.50
C LEU A 32 -2.04 -9.52 -6.19
N PHE A 33 -0.74 -9.33 -5.99
CA PHE A 33 0.04 -8.25 -6.59
C PHE A 33 -0.13 -8.16 -8.12
N THR A 34 -0.28 -9.31 -8.79
CA THR A 34 -0.50 -9.41 -10.24
C THR A 34 -1.82 -8.80 -10.71
N HIS A 35 -2.78 -8.60 -9.83
CA HIS A 35 -4.07 -7.97 -10.15
C HIS A 35 -4.11 -6.48 -9.81
N LEU A 36 -3.07 -5.93 -9.19
CA LEU A 36 -2.97 -4.48 -8.98
C LEU A 36 -2.69 -3.75 -10.30
N SER A 37 -3.28 -2.57 -10.44
CA SER A 37 -2.95 -1.62 -11.51
C SER A 37 -1.47 -1.21 -11.42
N ARG A 38 -0.90 -0.68 -12.51
CA ARG A 38 0.50 -0.24 -12.53
C ARG A 38 0.79 0.79 -11.43
N GLU A 39 -0.12 1.75 -11.26
CA GLU A 39 0.01 2.80 -10.27
C GLU A 39 -0.12 2.24 -8.84
N ALA A 40 -1.10 1.36 -8.59
CA ALA A 40 -1.25 0.70 -7.30
C ALA A 40 -0.02 -0.12 -6.91
N ARG A 41 0.66 -0.77 -7.87
CA ARG A 41 1.93 -1.48 -7.62
C ARG A 41 3.06 -0.54 -7.21
N THR A 42 3.15 0.64 -7.81
CA THR A 42 4.15 1.64 -7.42
C THR A 42 3.91 2.11 -5.97
N TRP A 43 2.67 2.43 -5.62
CA TRP A 43 2.33 2.78 -4.24
C TRP A 43 2.58 1.63 -3.26
N GLN A 44 2.25 0.40 -3.64
CA GLN A 44 2.56 -0.80 -2.86
C GLN A 44 4.06 -0.91 -2.58
N GLN A 45 4.92 -0.68 -3.57
CA GLN A 45 6.37 -0.71 -3.41
C GLN A 45 6.89 0.39 -2.48
N ILE A 46 6.32 1.59 -2.53
CA ILE A 46 6.68 2.66 -1.59
C ILE A 46 6.26 2.25 -0.17
N PHE A 47 5.04 1.78 0.00
CA PHE A 47 4.54 1.44 1.33
C PHE A 47 5.26 0.25 1.93
N ILE A 48 5.52 -0.83 1.18
CA ILE A 48 6.20 -2.00 1.72
C ILE A 48 7.64 -1.73 2.17
N HIS A 49 8.33 -0.76 1.57
CA HIS A 49 9.69 -0.45 1.99
C HIS A 49 9.73 0.54 3.15
N TYR A 50 8.76 1.45 3.24
CA TYR A 50 8.91 2.64 4.08
C TYR A 50 7.79 2.89 5.09
N VAL A 51 6.56 2.44 4.81
CA VAL A 51 5.37 2.76 5.61
C VAL A 51 4.77 1.54 6.30
N MET A 52 4.80 0.37 5.69
CA MET A 52 4.28 -0.89 6.22
C MET A 52 5.16 -2.06 5.77
N PRO A 53 6.33 -2.26 6.41
CA PRO A 53 7.24 -3.35 6.02
C PRO A 53 6.61 -4.73 6.19
N THR A 54 6.52 -5.47 5.10
CA THR A 54 6.07 -6.87 5.08
C THR A 54 7.03 -7.72 4.25
N PRO A 55 7.35 -8.96 4.68
CA PRO A 55 8.21 -9.87 3.92
C PRO A 55 7.49 -10.57 2.76
N HIS A 56 6.16 -10.44 2.66
CA HIS A 56 5.35 -11.12 1.65
C HIS A 56 4.87 -10.12 0.57
N PHE A 57 5.19 -10.42 -0.69
CA PHE A 57 4.95 -9.54 -1.84
C PHE A 57 3.85 -10.04 -2.77
N THR A 58 3.38 -11.27 -2.58
CA THR A 58 2.43 -11.93 -3.48
C THR A 58 0.98 -11.59 -3.16
N GLU A 59 0.58 -11.71 -1.90
CA GLU A 59 -0.73 -11.30 -1.38
C GLU A 59 -0.60 -9.97 -0.67
N ILE A 60 -1.25 -8.93 -1.21
CA ILE A 60 -1.24 -7.60 -0.62
C ILE A 60 -2.39 -7.53 0.40
N PRO A 61 -2.09 -7.29 1.69
CA PRO A 61 -3.10 -7.33 2.74
C PRO A 61 -4.07 -6.16 2.62
N GLU A 62 -5.31 -6.37 3.07
CA GLU A 62 -6.39 -5.38 3.05
C GLU A 62 -5.98 -4.00 3.60
N ASP A 63 -5.33 -3.94 4.76
CA ASP A 63 -4.82 -2.68 5.33
C ASP A 63 -3.93 -1.88 4.36
N MET A 64 -3.09 -2.57 3.57
CA MET A 64 -2.21 -1.94 2.57
C MET A 64 -3.01 -1.51 1.34
N LEU A 65 -4.00 -2.30 0.92
CA LEU A 65 -4.89 -1.96 -0.19
C LEU A 65 -5.71 -0.71 0.12
N VAL A 66 -6.25 -0.59 1.32
CA VAL A 66 -6.98 0.61 1.78
C VAL A 66 -6.06 1.83 1.73
N LEU A 67 -4.81 1.69 2.16
CA LEU A 67 -3.86 2.79 2.13
C LEU A 67 -3.55 3.25 0.69
N ILE A 68 -3.37 2.29 -0.23
CA ILE A 68 -3.17 2.56 -1.66
C ILE A 68 -4.40 3.26 -2.24
N GLY A 69 -5.60 2.74 -1.98
CA GLY A 69 -6.84 3.32 -2.47
C GLY A 69 -7.05 4.75 -1.99
N CYS A 70 -6.74 5.05 -0.73
CA CYS A 70 -6.82 6.42 -0.23
C CYS A 70 -5.88 7.40 -0.96
N VAL A 71 -4.66 6.97 -1.29
CA VAL A 71 -3.73 7.83 -2.04
C VAL A 71 -4.18 8.01 -3.47
N MET A 72 -4.63 6.94 -4.13
CA MET A 72 -5.12 6.98 -5.50
C MET A 72 -6.40 7.82 -5.64
N ASP A 73 -7.29 7.79 -4.64
CA ASP A 73 -8.48 8.65 -4.57
C ASP A 73 -8.18 10.10 -4.18
N GLY A 74 -6.93 10.45 -3.84
CA GLY A 74 -6.56 11.77 -3.35
C GLY A 74 -7.18 12.11 -1.98
N LYS A 75 -7.53 11.11 -1.17
CA LYS A 75 -8.09 11.31 0.18
C LYS A 75 -7.00 11.76 1.14
N GLU A 76 -7.32 12.73 2.00
CA GLU A 76 -6.42 13.13 3.09
C GLU A 76 -6.32 12.00 4.13
N VAL A 77 -5.16 11.35 4.18
CA VAL A 77 -4.85 10.33 5.18
C VAL A 77 -3.88 10.89 6.20
N TYR A 78 -4.20 10.76 7.49
CA TYR A 78 -3.29 11.10 8.56
C TYR A 78 -2.19 10.03 8.73
N PHE A 79 -1.19 10.08 7.86
CA PHE A 79 -0.04 9.17 7.86
C PHE A 79 0.83 9.18 9.13
N PRO A 80 1.02 10.27 9.91
CA PRO A 80 1.98 10.29 11.00
C PRO A 80 1.82 9.17 12.04
N ARG A 81 0.56 8.77 12.34
CA ARG A 81 0.28 7.65 13.24
C ARG A 81 0.68 6.29 12.66
N LEU A 82 0.38 6.05 11.40
CA LEU A 82 0.74 4.81 10.69
C LEU A 82 2.25 4.72 10.53
N ILE A 83 2.88 5.79 10.05
CA ILE A 83 4.33 5.92 9.93
C ILE A 83 4.99 5.65 11.28
N ARG A 84 4.56 6.27 12.38
CA ARG A 84 5.14 6.01 13.71
C ARG A 84 5.03 4.54 14.14
N ARG A 85 3.89 3.89 13.89
CA ARG A 85 3.65 2.47 14.25
C ARG A 85 4.59 1.54 13.49
N TYR A 86 4.82 1.78 12.20
CA TYR A 86 5.58 0.88 11.35
C TYR A 86 7.07 1.25 11.26
N MET A 87 7.44 2.54 11.32
CA MET A 87 8.84 2.96 11.40
C MET A 87 9.53 2.46 12.66
N TRP A 88 8.81 2.36 13.79
CA TRP A 88 9.34 1.70 14.99
C TRP A 88 9.84 0.27 14.69
N ARG A 89 9.20 -0.44 13.74
CA ARG A 89 9.61 -1.79 13.30
C ARG A 89 10.66 -1.76 12.19
N ALA A 90 10.67 -0.73 11.33
CA ALA A 90 11.65 -0.56 10.27
C ALA A 90 13.04 -0.19 10.81
N HIS A 91 13.12 0.60 11.88
CA HIS A 91 14.37 0.96 12.54
C HIS A 91 15.14 -0.28 13.06
N VAL A 92 14.41 -1.33 13.45
CA VAL A 92 15.01 -2.63 13.86
C VAL A 92 15.61 -3.39 12.67
N ARG A 93 15.25 -3.06 11.42
CA ARG A 93 15.60 -3.82 10.21
C ARG A 93 16.60 -3.12 9.27
N GLY A 94 17.13 -1.95 9.64
CA GLY A 94 18.18 -1.27 8.85
C GLY A 94 17.74 -0.75 7.48
N LEU A 95 16.43 -0.59 7.24
CA LEU A 95 15.89 -0.01 6.00
C LEU A 95 16.08 1.52 6.00
N LEU A 96 16.42 2.09 4.84
CA LEU A 96 16.58 3.54 4.65
C LEU A 96 15.31 4.30 5.10
N PRO A 97 15.43 5.46 5.78
CA PRO A 97 14.28 6.26 6.17
C PRO A 97 13.47 6.74 4.96
N PHE A 98 12.13 6.77 5.08
CA PHE A 98 11.21 7.28 4.06
C PHE A 98 11.59 8.68 3.54
N SER A 99 12.10 9.55 4.42
CA SER A 99 12.56 10.89 4.07
C SER A 99 13.73 10.91 3.08
N THR A 100 14.59 9.89 3.12
CA THR A 100 15.73 9.78 2.20
C THR A 100 15.26 9.45 0.79
N LEU A 101 14.29 8.54 0.64
CA LEU A 101 13.66 8.25 -0.66
C LEU A 101 13.00 9.49 -1.25
N VAL A 102 12.21 10.24 -0.47
CA VAL A 102 11.55 11.46 -0.97
C VAL A 102 12.59 12.45 -1.49
N THR A 103 13.69 12.62 -0.76
CA THR A 103 14.80 13.47 -1.21
C THR A 103 15.40 12.99 -2.54
N GLU A 104 15.68 11.69 -2.67
CA GLU A 104 16.25 11.10 -3.89
C GLU A 104 15.28 11.18 -5.08
N MET A 105 13.98 10.94 -4.88
CA MET A 105 12.97 11.05 -5.94
C MET A 105 12.83 12.48 -6.45
N THR A 106 12.83 13.47 -5.54
CA THR A 106 12.80 14.89 -5.92
C THR A 106 14.05 15.27 -6.72
N GLN A 107 15.24 14.81 -6.29
CA GLN A 107 16.49 15.04 -7.02
C GLN A 107 16.47 14.43 -8.43
N LEU A 108 15.91 13.22 -8.59
CA LEU A 108 15.77 12.57 -9.89
C LEU A 108 14.74 13.26 -10.79
N ALA A 109 13.68 13.83 -10.21
CA ALA A 109 12.65 14.57 -10.95
C ALA A 109 13.10 15.97 -11.40
N GLU A 110 14.08 16.56 -10.71
CA GLU A 110 14.70 17.85 -11.05
C GLU A 110 15.86 17.72 -12.06
N ALA A 111 16.23 16.50 -12.45
CA ALA A 111 17.25 16.28 -13.48
C ALA A 111 16.70 16.58 -14.90
N PRO A 112 17.42 17.34 -15.74
CA PRO A 112 16.97 17.74 -17.08
C PRO A 112 16.86 16.57 -18.07
#